data_AF-A0A6S6SI22-F1
#
_entry.id   AF-A0A6S6SI22-F1
#
_cell.length_a   1.000
_cell.length_b   1.000
_cell.length_c   1.000
_cell.angle_alpha   90.00
_cell.angle_beta   90.00
_cell.angle_gamma   90.00
#
_symmetry.space_group_name_H-M   'P 1'
#
loop_
_entity.id
_entity.type
_entity.pdbx_description
1 polymer ?
#
loop_
_entity_poly.entity_id
_entity_poly.type
_entity_poly.pdbx_seq_one_letter_code
_entity_poly.pdbx_strand_id
1 'polypeptide(L)'
;MSLDTWGNYADILAIPIGIVGVVLIVRQLSLALHESEREHQRRQNEMTLNAYNTVRIDLRETIRRVRHRLELTDMFDEFTEDNLQEIIDDNVLRDDVARMLGFLNKFSVGVKYDVFNIELLNDLSGTLFIQTFIQFKPYIDWVRKDSEIFYVDYERLVEKLKNLQRGKDLEGSPF
;
A
#
# COMPACT_ATOMS: atom_id res chain seq x y z
N MET A 1 45.18 44.61 34.86
CA MET A 1 44.14 44.28 33.87
C MET A 1 42.91 43.88 34.64
N SER A 2 41.86 44.70 34.59
CA SER A 2 40.64 44.50 35.39
C SER A 2 39.86 43.29 34.88
N LEU A 3 39.19 42.59 35.80
CA LEU A 3 38.29 41.46 35.53
C LEU A 3 37.25 41.77 34.43
N ASP A 4 36.88 43.05 34.28
CA ASP A 4 35.95 43.52 33.24
C ASP A 4 36.45 43.29 31.80
N THR A 5 37.77 43.38 31.57
CA THR A 5 38.32 43.10 30.23
C THR A 5 38.21 41.62 29.86
N TRP A 6 38.37 40.71 30.83
CA TRP A 6 38.25 39.26 30.60
C TRP A 6 36.81 38.83 30.34
N GLY A 7 35.83 39.45 31.02
CA GLY A 7 34.40 39.23 30.75
C GLY A 7 34.01 39.61 29.31
N ASN A 8 34.46 40.78 28.84
CA ASN A 8 34.19 41.23 27.47
C ASN A 8 34.78 40.31 26.40
N TYR A 9 35.97 39.72 26.61
CA TYR A 9 36.53 38.74 25.68
C TYR A 9 35.77 37.40 25.69
N ALA A 10 35.26 36.97 26.85
CA ALA A 10 34.46 35.76 26.96
C ALA A 10 33.13 35.90 26.21
N ASP A 11 32.47 37.06 26.30
CA ASP A 11 31.20 37.32 25.61
C ASP A 11 31.37 37.41 24.08
N ILE A 12 32.47 38.02 23.61
CA ILE A 12 32.81 38.10 22.19
C ILE A 12 33.09 36.70 21.61
N LEU A 13 33.68 35.79 22.39
CA LEU A 13 33.93 34.39 21.98
C LEU A 13 32.70 33.49 22.13
N ALA A 14 31.79 33.79 23.07
CA ALA A 14 30.58 33.00 23.31
C ALA A 14 29.60 33.08 22.12
N ILE A 15 29.49 34.23 21.46
CA ILE A 15 28.61 34.43 20.29
C ILE A 15 28.95 33.48 19.12
N PRO A 16 30.19 33.42 18.59
CA PRO A 16 30.52 32.51 17.51
C PRO A 16 30.42 31.03 17.91
N ILE A 17 30.75 30.68 19.15
CA ILE A 17 30.56 29.32 19.68
C ILE A 17 29.06 28.96 19.70
N GLY A 18 28.20 29.89 20.14
CA GLY A 18 26.76 29.73 20.11
C GLY A 18 26.22 29.52 18.69
N ILE A 19 26.70 30.30 17.72
CA ILE A 19 26.31 30.15 16.30
C ILE A 19 26.72 28.78 15.76
N VAL A 20 27.95 28.32 16.04
CA VAL A 20 28.40 26.98 15.65
C VAL A 20 27.54 25.89 16.29
N GLY A 21 27.19 26.05 17.57
CA GLY A 21 26.29 25.14 18.28
C GLY A 21 24.91 25.04 17.62
N VAL A 22 24.31 26.18 17.24
CA VAL A 22 23.02 26.22 16.53
C VAL A 22 23.11 25.51 15.17
N VAL A 23 24.17 25.77 14.40
CA VAL A 23 24.38 25.12 13.09
C VAL A 23 24.49 23.59 13.24
N LEU A 24 25.19 23.11 14.27
CA LEU A 24 25.31 21.68 14.54
C LEU A 24 23.96 21.05 14.91
N ILE A 25 23.15 21.72 15.74
CA ILE A 25 21.81 21.23 16.12
C ILE A 25 20.88 21.14 14.89
N VAL A 26 20.86 22.18 14.05
CA VAL A 26 20.05 22.18 12.81
C VAL A 26 20.46 21.03 11.89
N ARG A 27 21.77 20.78 11.76
CA ARG A 27 22.28 19.67 10.95
C ARG A 27 21.90 18.31 11.54
N GLN A 28 21.99 18.12 12.85
CA GLN A 28 21.58 16.88 13.51
C GLN A 28 20.09 16.62 13.34
N LEU A 29 19.25 17.64 13.49
CA LEU A 29 17.81 17.52 13.28
C LEU A 29 17.48 17.12 11.84
N SER A 30 18.15 17.74 10.85
CA SER A 30 17.97 17.39 9.45
C SER A 30 18.35 15.94 9.15
N LEU A 31 19.47 15.44 9.72
CA LEU A 31 19.87 14.05 9.58
C LEU A 31 18.88 13.09 10.25
N ALA A 32 18.41 13.42 11.46
CA ALA A 32 17.43 12.61 12.19
C ALA A 32 16.09 12.52 11.46
N LEU A 33 15.63 13.62 10.84
CA LEU A 33 14.43 13.60 10.00
C LEU A 33 14.61 12.68 8.79
N HIS A 34 15.74 12.77 8.10
CA HIS A 34 16.05 11.92 6.94
C HIS A 34 16.19 10.43 7.31
N GLU A 35 16.78 10.13 8.46
CA GLU A 35 16.85 8.77 9.01
C GLU A 35 15.47 8.24 9.40
N SER A 36 14.64 9.08 10.01
CA SER A 36 13.26 8.72 10.37
C SER A 36 12.42 8.36 9.14
N GLU A 37 12.54 9.13 8.05
CA GLU A 37 11.85 8.83 6.78
C GLU A 37 12.32 7.50 6.18
N ARG A 38 13.64 7.27 6.14
CA ARG A 38 14.22 5.99 5.67
C ARG A 38 13.79 4.82 6.53
N GLU A 39 13.76 4.99 7.85
CA GLU A 39 13.33 3.95 8.77
C GLU A 39 11.83 3.66 8.59
N HIS A 40 11.00 4.70 8.41
CA HIS A 40 9.59 4.53 8.11
C HIS A 40 9.37 3.73 6.82
N GLN A 41 10.08 4.07 5.74
CA GLN A 41 10.03 3.32 4.47
C GLN A 41 10.49 1.87 4.64
N ARG A 42 11.58 1.62 5.39
CA ARG A 42 12.05 0.26 5.66
C ARG A 42 11.01 -0.54 6.42
N ARG A 43 10.41 0.04 7.47
CA ARG A 43 9.35 -0.58 8.25
C ARG A 43 8.11 -0.86 7.41
N GLN A 44 7.69 0.07 6.55
CA GLN A 44 6.60 -0.15 5.60
C GLN A 44 6.91 -1.31 4.66
N ASN A 45 8.12 -1.37 4.10
CA ASN A 45 8.54 -2.45 3.21
C ASN A 45 8.54 -3.80 3.92
N GLU A 46 9.09 -3.87 5.12
CA GLU A 46 9.10 -5.09 5.95
C GLU A 46 7.68 -5.54 6.30
N MET A 47 6.81 -4.60 6.71
CA MET A 47 5.41 -4.89 7.00
C MET A 47 4.65 -5.38 5.76
N THR A 48 4.85 -4.73 4.60
CA THR A 48 4.24 -5.16 3.33
C THR A 48 4.71 -6.54 2.92
N LEU A 49 6.01 -6.82 2.99
CA LEU A 49 6.57 -8.13 2.65
C LEU A 49 6.06 -9.22 3.59
N ASN A 50 6.06 -8.96 4.89
CA ASN A 50 5.60 -9.93 5.87
C ASN A 50 4.10 -10.22 5.73
N ALA A 51 3.28 -9.17 5.61
CA ALA A 51 1.85 -9.30 5.40
C ALA A 51 1.54 -10.05 4.09
N TYR A 52 2.23 -9.71 3.00
CA TYR A 52 2.05 -10.38 1.72
C TYR A 52 2.47 -11.85 1.82
N ASN A 53 3.67 -12.15 2.34
CA ASN A 53 4.17 -13.53 2.44
C ASN A 53 3.28 -14.42 3.32
N THR A 54 2.74 -13.86 4.40
CA THR A 54 1.85 -14.59 5.30
C THR A 54 0.58 -15.04 4.59
N VAL A 55 0.02 -14.22 3.72
CA VAL A 55 -1.34 -14.46 3.17
C VAL A 55 -1.34 -14.81 1.69
N ARG A 56 -0.21 -14.67 1.00
CA ARG A 56 -0.09 -14.98 -0.43
C ARG A 56 -0.53 -16.40 -0.75
N ILE A 57 -0.17 -17.38 0.09
CA ILE A 57 -0.50 -18.79 -0.14
C ILE A 57 -2.02 -18.96 -0.05
N ASP A 58 -2.61 -18.57 1.09
CA ASP A 58 -4.05 -18.69 1.33
C ASP A 58 -4.89 -17.92 0.31
N LEU A 59 -4.47 -16.70 -0.05
CA LEU A 59 -5.15 -15.89 -1.05
C LEU A 59 -5.10 -16.58 -2.42
N ARG A 60 -3.91 -17.05 -2.85
CA ARG A 60 -3.76 -17.73 -4.14
C ARG A 60 -4.57 -19.03 -4.20
N GLU A 61 -4.58 -19.80 -3.13
CA GLU A 61 -5.38 -21.02 -3.04
C GLU A 61 -6.88 -20.72 -3.09
N THR A 62 -7.32 -19.68 -2.39
CA THR A 62 -8.72 -19.25 -2.41
C THR A 62 -9.12 -18.77 -3.80
N ILE A 63 -8.32 -17.90 -4.43
CA ILE A 63 -8.54 -17.44 -5.82
C ILE A 63 -8.61 -18.64 -6.76
N ARG A 64 -7.66 -19.58 -6.66
CA ARG A 64 -7.62 -20.76 -7.53
C ARG A 64 -8.85 -21.65 -7.34
N ARG A 65 -9.30 -21.83 -6.10
CA ARG A 65 -10.49 -22.63 -5.77
C ARG A 65 -11.76 -22.00 -6.33
N VAL A 66 -11.95 -20.70 -6.10
CA VAL A 66 -13.09 -19.95 -6.63
C VAL A 66 -13.10 -20.00 -8.16
N ARG A 67 -11.95 -19.75 -8.78
CA ARG A 67 -11.81 -19.81 -10.24
C ARG A 67 -12.08 -21.19 -10.82
N HIS A 68 -11.54 -22.24 -10.21
CA HIS A 68 -11.80 -23.61 -10.66
C HIS A 68 -13.27 -23.99 -10.53
N ARG A 69 -13.98 -23.52 -9.49
CA ARG A 69 -15.41 -23.78 -9.33
C ARG A 69 -16.24 -23.09 -10.41
N LEU A 70 -15.92 -21.83 -10.70
CA LEU A 70 -16.57 -21.01 -11.72
C LEU A 70 -16.08 -21.31 -13.15
N GLU A 71 -15.28 -22.36 -13.34
CA GLU A 71 -14.67 -22.72 -14.63
C GLU A 71 -13.87 -21.58 -15.29
N LEU A 72 -13.37 -20.63 -14.49
CA LEU A 72 -12.52 -19.50 -14.90
C LEU A 72 -11.06 -19.97 -14.98
N THR A 73 -10.70 -20.56 -16.11
CA THR A 73 -9.36 -21.08 -16.41
C THR A 73 -8.28 -20.00 -16.46
N ASP A 74 -8.60 -18.78 -16.93
CA ASP A 74 -7.69 -17.64 -17.02
C ASP A 74 -8.12 -16.47 -16.12
N MET A 75 -7.14 -15.65 -15.73
CA MET A 75 -7.34 -14.42 -14.98
C MET A 75 -8.10 -13.35 -15.79
N PHE A 76 -8.16 -13.53 -17.11
CA PHE A 76 -8.85 -12.68 -18.06
C PHE A 76 -10.19 -13.25 -18.53
N ASP A 77 -10.56 -14.46 -18.07
CA ASP A 77 -11.83 -15.05 -18.44
C ASP A 77 -12.98 -14.17 -17.97
N GLU A 78 -13.93 -13.99 -18.89
CA GLU A 78 -15.06 -13.09 -18.69
C GLU A 78 -15.97 -13.66 -17.60
N PHE A 79 -16.28 -12.81 -16.62
CA PHE A 79 -17.21 -13.16 -15.57
C PHE A 79 -18.63 -13.03 -16.11
N THR A 80 -19.32 -14.16 -16.28
CA THR A 80 -20.68 -14.21 -16.82
C THR A 80 -21.74 -13.97 -15.74
N GLU A 81 -22.97 -13.66 -16.16
CA GLU A 81 -24.11 -13.57 -15.22
C GLU A 81 -24.40 -14.92 -14.54
N ASP A 82 -24.17 -16.03 -15.26
CA ASP A 82 -24.32 -17.39 -14.70
C ASP A 82 -23.35 -17.59 -13.52
N ASN A 83 -22.12 -17.10 -13.62
CA ASN A 83 -21.13 -17.14 -12.53
C ASN A 83 -21.59 -16.29 -11.33
N LEU A 84 -22.25 -15.15 -11.57
CA LEU A 84 -22.81 -14.33 -10.49
C LEU A 84 -23.89 -15.12 -9.74
N GLN A 85 -24.79 -15.74 -10.49
CA GLN A 85 -25.89 -16.50 -9.94
C GLN A 85 -25.39 -17.71 -9.15
N GLU A 86 -24.38 -18.41 -9.65
CA GLU A 86 -23.73 -19.52 -8.94
C GLU A 86 -23.13 -19.07 -7.60
N ILE A 87 -22.46 -17.91 -7.55
CA ILE A 87 -21.96 -17.36 -6.29
C ILE A 87 -23.09 -17.00 -5.33
N ILE A 88 -24.20 -16.46 -5.83
CA ILE A 88 -25.33 -16.05 -4.98
C ILE A 88 -26.01 -17.28 -4.37
N ASP A 89 -26.17 -18.34 -5.16
CA ASP A 89 -26.89 -19.56 -4.80
C ASP A 89 -26.06 -20.53 -3.94
N ASP A 90 -24.74 -20.60 -4.13
CA ASP A 90 -23.84 -21.39 -3.28
C ASP A 90 -23.28 -20.53 -2.12
N ASN A 91 -23.83 -20.72 -0.91
CA ASN A 91 -23.36 -20.05 0.31
C ASN A 91 -21.86 -20.26 0.58
N VAL A 92 -21.29 -21.43 0.27
CA VAL A 92 -19.87 -21.72 0.50
C VAL A 92 -19.02 -20.91 -0.47
N LEU A 93 -19.41 -20.89 -1.74
CA LEU A 93 -18.71 -20.12 -2.77
C LEU A 93 -18.81 -18.61 -2.48
N ARG A 94 -19.98 -18.14 -2.06
CA ARG A 94 -20.19 -16.75 -1.63
C ARG A 94 -19.26 -16.36 -0.49
N ASP A 95 -19.14 -17.20 0.53
CA ASP A 95 -18.29 -16.95 1.67
C ASP A 95 -16.80 -16.94 1.29
N ASP A 96 -16.38 -17.83 0.38
CA ASP A 96 -15.01 -17.86 -0.14
C ASP A 96 -14.68 -16.58 -0.93
N VAL A 97 -15.59 -16.12 -1.80
CA VAL A 97 -15.46 -14.87 -2.55
C VAL A 97 -15.44 -13.66 -1.62
N ALA A 98 -16.37 -13.60 -0.66
CA ALA A 98 -16.44 -12.52 0.33
C ALA A 98 -15.18 -12.46 1.19
N ARG A 99 -14.62 -13.61 1.60
CA ARG A 99 -13.37 -13.70 2.36
C ARG A 99 -12.18 -13.22 1.55
N MET A 100 -12.08 -13.64 0.29
CA MET A 100 -11.04 -13.21 -0.65
C MET A 100 -11.08 -11.69 -0.86
N LEU A 101 -12.24 -11.14 -1.20
CA LEU A 101 -12.40 -9.69 -1.41
C LEU A 101 -12.22 -8.91 -0.10
N GLY A 102 -12.68 -9.45 1.02
CA GLY A 102 -12.51 -8.84 2.34
C GLY A 102 -11.04 -8.74 2.72
N PHE A 103 -10.23 -9.74 2.37
CA PHE A 103 -8.78 -9.71 2.53
C PHE A 103 -8.14 -8.61 1.69
N LEU A 104 -8.47 -8.55 0.40
CA LEU A 104 -7.94 -7.54 -0.53
C LEU A 104 -8.30 -6.13 -0.05
N ASN A 105 -9.53 -5.92 0.43
CA ASN A 105 -9.96 -4.66 0.98
C ASN A 105 -9.21 -4.26 2.27
N LYS A 106 -8.92 -5.21 3.17
CA LYS A 106 -8.06 -4.95 4.34
C LYS A 106 -6.65 -4.51 3.94
N PHE A 107 -6.09 -5.12 2.90
CA PHE A 107 -4.82 -4.68 2.32
C PHE A 107 -4.90 -3.25 1.79
N SER A 108 -5.99 -2.91 1.11
CA SER A 108 -6.24 -1.56 0.60
C SER A 108 -6.35 -0.52 1.71
N VAL A 109 -6.97 -0.86 2.83
CA VAL A 109 -6.99 -0.02 4.03
C VAL A 109 -5.57 0.20 4.57
N GLY A 110 -4.74 -0.85 4.64
CA GLY A 110 -3.35 -0.72 5.07
C GLY A 110 -2.51 0.21 4.16
N VAL A 111 -2.74 0.17 2.85
CA VAL A 111 -2.12 1.10 1.90
C VAL A 111 -2.66 2.53 2.07
N LYS A 112 -3.96 2.70 2.32
CA LYS A 112 -4.59 4.01 2.52
C LYS A 112 -4.04 4.77 3.73
N TYR A 113 -3.65 4.05 4.78
CA TYR A 113 -3.10 4.64 6.00
C TYR A 113 -1.56 4.60 6.06
N ASP A 114 -0.89 4.44 4.91
CA ASP A 114 0.57 4.41 4.80
C ASP A 114 1.23 3.38 5.74
N VAL A 115 0.53 2.28 6.02
CA VAL A 115 1.12 1.13 6.74
C VAL A 115 1.90 0.26 5.77
N PHE A 116 1.43 0.19 4.53
CA PHE A 116 2.03 -0.60 3.46
C PHE A 116 2.55 0.26 2.33
N ASN A 117 3.71 -0.11 1.79
CA ASN A 117 4.28 0.52 0.60
C ASN A 117 3.53 0.05 -0.66
N ILE A 118 2.86 0.98 -1.34
CA ILE A 118 2.09 0.71 -2.55
C ILE A 118 2.95 0.33 -3.76
N GLU A 119 4.14 0.90 -3.91
CA GLU A 119 5.05 0.60 -5.02
C GLU A 119 5.53 -0.85 -4.92
N LEU A 120 5.93 -1.25 -3.72
CA LEU A 120 6.33 -2.63 -3.45
C LEU A 120 5.17 -3.61 -3.64
N LEU A 121 3.95 -3.23 -3.21
CA LEU A 121 2.76 -4.05 -3.44
C LEU A 121 2.45 -4.21 -4.94
N ASN A 122 2.60 -3.13 -5.72
CA ASN A 122 2.43 -3.14 -7.16
C ASN A 122 3.39 -4.13 -7.83
N ASP A 123 4.66 -4.12 -7.43
CA ASP A 123 5.68 -5.00 -7.99
C ASP A 123 5.48 -6.48 -7.60
N LEU A 124 4.96 -6.75 -6.40
CA LEU A 124 4.70 -8.11 -5.92
C LEU A 124 3.41 -8.73 -6.46
N SER A 125 2.36 -7.92 -6.66
CA SER A 125 1.01 -8.42 -6.93
C SER A 125 0.04 -7.42 -7.55
N GLY A 126 0.50 -6.27 -8.05
CA GLY A 126 -0.37 -5.21 -8.58
C GLY A 126 -1.35 -5.73 -9.65
N THR A 127 -0.84 -6.50 -10.62
CA THR A 127 -1.65 -7.11 -11.68
C THR A 127 -2.74 -8.03 -11.13
N LEU A 128 -2.42 -8.85 -10.11
CA LEU A 128 -3.39 -9.75 -9.48
C LEU A 128 -4.51 -8.97 -8.80
N PHE A 129 -4.17 -7.90 -8.08
CA PHE A 129 -5.15 -7.04 -7.41
C PHE A 129 -6.05 -6.34 -8.45
N ILE A 130 -5.50 -5.85 -9.55
CA ILE A 130 -6.29 -5.20 -10.61
C ILE A 130 -7.22 -6.20 -11.29
N GLN A 131 -6.70 -7.35 -11.71
CA GLN A 131 -7.47 -8.37 -12.43
C GLN A 131 -8.57 -8.96 -11.56
N THR A 132 -8.29 -9.27 -10.30
CA THR A 132 -9.30 -9.81 -9.38
C THR A 132 -10.43 -8.80 -9.18
N PHE A 133 -10.13 -7.51 -9.07
CA PHE A 133 -11.17 -6.48 -8.97
C PHE A 133 -12.04 -6.42 -10.22
N ILE A 134 -11.42 -6.46 -11.41
CA ILE A 134 -12.15 -6.42 -12.69
C ILE A 134 -13.04 -7.66 -12.83
N GLN A 135 -12.49 -8.84 -12.58
CA GLN A 135 -13.19 -10.12 -12.71
C GLN A 135 -14.38 -10.22 -11.74
N PHE A 136 -14.21 -9.82 -10.48
CA PHE A 136 -15.28 -9.89 -9.48
C PHE A 136 -16.09 -8.59 -9.36
N LYS A 137 -15.94 -7.64 -10.29
CA LYS A 137 -16.71 -6.39 -10.30
C LYS A 137 -18.23 -6.65 -10.28
N PRO A 138 -18.79 -7.60 -11.05
CA PRO A 138 -20.23 -7.87 -11.02
C PRO A 138 -20.73 -8.27 -9.62
N TYR A 139 -19.96 -9.09 -8.89
CA TYR A 139 -20.27 -9.45 -7.51
C TYR A 139 -20.16 -8.25 -6.55
N ILE A 140 -19.10 -7.44 -6.69
CA ILE A 140 -18.92 -6.22 -5.89
C ILE A 140 -20.10 -5.26 -6.10
N ASP A 141 -20.51 -5.06 -7.35
CA ASP A 141 -21.63 -4.19 -7.71
C ASP A 141 -22.97 -4.77 -7.21
N TRP A 142 -23.14 -6.10 -7.19
CA TRP A 142 -24.28 -6.76 -6.56
C TRP A 142 -24.37 -6.49 -5.06
N VAL A 143 -23.28 -6.69 -4.30
CA VAL A 143 -23.25 -6.40 -2.85
C VAL A 143 -23.45 -4.91 -2.56
N ARG A 144 -22.98 -4.03 -3.45
CA ARG A 144 -23.15 -2.57 -3.31
C ARG A 144 -24.59 -2.09 -3.47
N LYS A 145 -25.49 -2.90 -4.05
CA LYS A 145 -26.92 -2.58 -4.05
C LYS A 145 -27.47 -2.43 -2.63
N ASP A 146 -26.91 -3.17 -1.67
CA ASP A 146 -27.28 -3.08 -0.26
C ASP A 146 -26.52 -1.98 0.48
N SER A 147 -25.26 -1.75 0.13
CA SER A 147 -24.46 -0.66 0.69
C SER A 147 -23.28 -0.27 -0.21
N GLU A 148 -23.28 0.97 -0.69
CA GLU A 148 -22.24 1.51 -1.59
C GLU A 148 -20.83 1.49 -0.97
N ILE A 149 -20.70 1.41 0.36
CA ILE A 149 -19.42 1.47 1.07
C ILE A 149 -18.57 0.19 0.85
N PHE A 150 -19.20 -0.92 0.45
CA PHE A 150 -18.48 -2.19 0.28
C PHE A 150 -17.37 -2.07 -0.77
N TYR A 151 -16.16 -2.50 -0.39
CA TYR A 151 -14.98 -2.58 -1.26
C TYR A 151 -14.50 -1.25 -1.87
N VAL A 152 -14.96 -0.09 -1.38
CA VAL A 152 -14.55 1.24 -1.89
C VAL A 152 -13.04 1.46 -1.74
N ASP A 153 -12.45 1.05 -0.63
CA ASP A 153 -11.00 1.20 -0.44
C ASP A 153 -10.22 0.27 -1.40
N TYR A 154 -10.76 -0.91 -1.73
CA TYR A 154 -10.18 -1.77 -2.75
C TYR A 154 -10.23 -1.16 -4.15
N GLU A 155 -11.35 -0.56 -4.55
CA GLU A 155 -11.45 0.18 -5.80
C GLU A 155 -10.42 1.31 -5.91
N ARG A 156 -10.29 2.12 -4.85
CA ARG A 156 -9.27 3.18 -4.78
C ARG A 156 -7.85 2.64 -4.89
N LEU A 157 -7.55 1.50 -4.26
CA LEU A 157 -6.25 0.86 -4.39
C LEU A 157 -6.00 0.47 -5.85
N VAL A 158 -6.98 -0.15 -6.51
CA VAL A 158 -6.88 -0.58 -7.91
C VAL A 158 -6.64 0.61 -8.84
N GLU A 159 -7.31 1.74 -8.61
CA GLU A 159 -7.04 2.97 -9.37
C GLU A 159 -5.61 3.47 -9.18
N LYS A 160 -5.12 3.51 -7.93
CA LYS A 160 -3.72 3.88 -7.66
C LYS A 160 -2.73 2.93 -8.34
N LEU A 161 -2.97 1.61 -8.28
CA LEU A 161 -2.12 0.61 -8.93
C LEU A 161 -2.11 0.78 -10.46
N LYS A 162 -3.28 1.01 -11.08
CA LYS A 162 -3.38 1.30 -12.52
C LYS A 162 -2.58 2.55 -12.91
N ASN A 163 -2.64 3.60 -12.09
CA ASN A 163 -1.89 4.83 -12.35
C ASN A 163 -0.38 4.61 -12.22
N LEU A 164 0.07 3.81 -11.24
CA LEU A 164 1.49 3.43 -11.11
C LEU A 164 1.98 2.62 -12.30
N GLN A 165 1.18 1.66 -12.79
CA GLN A 165 1.54 0.87 -13.98
C GLN A 165 1.65 1.76 -15.23
N ARG A 166 0.68 2.63 -15.46
CA ARG A 166 0.72 3.61 -16.57
C ARG A 166 1.91 4.57 -16.48
N GLY A 167 2.27 5.01 -15.27
CA GLY A 167 3.44 5.86 -15.04
C GLY A 167 4.76 5.12 -15.35
N LYS A 168 4.87 3.85 -14.93
CA LYS A 168 6.01 3.00 -15.26
C LYS A 168 6.12 2.71 -16.75
N ASP A 169 5.01 2.56 -17.46
CA ASP A 169 5.00 2.36 -18.92
C ASP A 169 5.49 3.62 -19.67
N LEU A 170 5.30 4.81 -19.10
CA LEU A 170 5.77 6.08 -19.66
C LEU A 170 7.24 6.36 -19.35
N GLU A 171 7.75 5.96 -18.18
CA GLU A 171 9.17 6.03 -17.83
C GLU A 171 9.99 4.86 -18.42
N GLY A 172 9.32 3.77 -18.76
CA GLY A 172 9.86 2.55 -19.35
C GLY A 172 9.83 2.50 -20.89
N SER A 173 9.75 3.65 -21.58
CA SER A 173 10.00 3.73 -23.03
C SER A 173 11.46 4.16 -23.31
N PRO A 174 12.41 3.21 -23.39
CA PRO A 174 13.61 3.39 -24.17
C PRO A 174 13.37 2.77 -25.55
N PHE A 175 13.18 3.63 -26.55
CA PHE A 175 13.24 3.33 -28.00
C PHE A 175 12.14 2.45 -28.60
#